data_AF-A0A2N7NL09-F1
#
_entry.id   AF-A0A2N7NL09-F1
#
_cell.length_a   1.000
_cell.length_b   1.000
_cell.length_c   1.000
_cell.angle_alpha   90.00
_cell.angle_beta   90.00
_cell.angle_gamma   90.00
#
_symmetry.space_group_name_H-M   'P 1'
#
loop_
_entity.id
_entity.type
_entity.pdbx_description
1 polymer ?
#
loop_
_entity_poly.entity_id
_entity_poly.type
_entity_poly.pdbx_seq_one_letter_code
_entity_poly.pdbx_strand_id
1 'polypeptide(L)'
;MKSISTKLLLVPLLFSIFLVVSNLKSEATSNEVMDSFHSVYEDRVIPLSDLKSISDLYAVSVIDAANKYHVGMIEQAAFYSGVSVAMKEAHELFLHYLATQLTREEEGLAKELQLKIDKVEREVPLILDKHRNMMIDD
;
A
#
# COMPACT_ATOMS: atom_id res chain seq x y z
N MET A 1 9.36 45.90 53.98
CA MET A 1 8.80 44.53 54.03
C MET A 1 7.93 44.35 52.79
N LYS A 2 8.34 43.56 51.79
CA LYS A 2 7.46 43.28 50.63
C LYS A 2 6.18 42.66 51.17
N SER A 3 5.03 43.30 50.91
CA SER A 3 3.74 42.92 51.47
C SER A 3 3.44 41.46 51.15
N ILE A 4 2.97 40.71 52.16
CA ILE A 4 2.62 39.28 52.06
C ILE A 4 1.66 39.03 50.89
N SER A 5 0.82 40.01 50.57
CA SER A 5 -0.08 40.02 49.41
C SER A 5 0.65 39.82 48.06
N THR A 6 1.83 40.43 47.88
CA THR A 6 2.63 40.25 46.65
C THR A 6 3.14 38.82 46.51
N LYS A 7 3.52 38.16 47.63
CA LYS A 7 3.95 36.76 47.60
C LYS A 7 2.76 35.81 47.34
N LEU A 8 1.58 36.15 47.87
CA LEU A 8 0.35 35.36 47.72
C LEU A 8 -0.14 35.31 46.26
N LEU A 9 0.03 36.39 45.49
CA LEU A 9 -0.37 36.44 44.07
C LEU A 9 0.72 35.92 43.11
N LEU A 10 1.99 36.01 43.49
CA LEU A 10 3.11 35.69 42.59
C LEU A 10 3.30 34.18 42.41
N VAL A 11 3.02 33.37 43.43
CA VAL A 11 3.11 31.91 43.36
C VAL A 11 2.05 31.29 42.43
N PRO A 12 0.74 31.61 42.56
CA PRO A 12 -0.26 31.13 41.62
C PRO A 12 -0.01 31.63 40.19
N LEU A 13 0.45 32.87 40.02
CA LEU A 13 0.74 33.41 38.69
C LEU A 13 1.87 32.64 38.00
N LEU A 14 2.97 32.36 38.71
CA LEU A 14 4.07 31.55 38.19
C LEU A 14 3.60 30.14 37.84
N PHE A 15 2.77 29.53 38.69
CA PHE A 15 2.23 28.19 38.45
C PHE A 15 1.31 28.17 37.21
N SER A 16 0.45 29.17 37.04
CA SER A 16 -0.38 29.31 35.85
C SER A 16 0.44 29.50 34.58
N ILE A 17 1.50 30.31 34.61
CA ILE A 17 2.42 30.47 33.47
C ILE A 17 3.09 29.13 33.14
N PHE A 18 3.56 28.40 34.15
CA PHE A 18 4.17 27.09 33.97
C PHE A 18 3.20 26.08 33.33
N LEU A 19 1.93 26.05 33.77
CA LEU A 19 0.91 25.19 33.17
C LEU A 19 0.64 25.56 31.70
N VAL A 20 0.50 26.85 31.37
CA VAL A 20 0.28 27.30 29.99
C VAL A 20 1.46 26.89 29.09
N VAL A 21 2.69 27.11 29.52
CA VAL A 21 3.89 26.70 28.76
C VAL A 21 3.95 25.17 28.57
N SER A 22 3.55 24.40 29.58
CA SER A 22 3.53 22.93 29.51
C SER A 22 2.49 22.42 28.51
N ASN A 23 1.30 23.03 28.48
CA ASN A 23 0.22 22.65 27.56
C ASN A 23 0.56 23.00 26.10
N LEU A 24 1.19 24.16 25.85
CA LEU A 24 1.61 24.56 24.50
C LEU A 24 2.64 23.60 23.89
N LYS A 25 3.51 23.00 24.71
CA LYS A 25 4.44 21.95 24.26
C LYS A 25 3.76 20.61 23.99
N SER A 26 2.67 20.32 24.69
CA SER A 26 1.92 19.07 24.56
C SER A 26 1.17 18.97 23.24
N GLU A 27 0.59 20.07 22.75
CA GLU A 27 -0.11 20.09 21.45
C GLU A 27 0.85 19.86 20.28
N ALA A 28 2.03 20.50 20.31
CA ALA A 28 3.04 20.31 19.26
C ALA A 28 3.52 18.86 19.16
N THR A 29 3.67 18.18 20.31
CA THR A 29 4.10 16.78 20.36
C THR A 29 3.02 15.83 19.84
N SER A 30 1.75 16.08 20.19
CA SER A 30 0.63 15.26 19.69
C SER A 30 0.44 15.37 18.17
N ASN A 31 0.63 16.56 17.60
CA ASN A 31 0.52 16.76 16.16
C ASN A 31 1.65 16.03 15.39
N GLU A 32 2.89 16.13 15.85
CA GLU A 32 4.03 15.45 15.24
C GLU A 32 3.86 13.91 15.24
N VAL A 33 3.33 13.37 16.34
CA VAL A 33 3.01 11.94 16.45
C VAL A 33 1.90 11.55 15.49
N MET A 34 0.84 12.38 15.38
CA MET A 34 -0.27 12.12 14.44
C MET A 34 0.21 12.14 12.99
N ASP A 35 1.02 13.12 12.61
CA ASP A 35 1.59 13.24 11.26
C ASP A 35 2.50 12.03 10.94
N SER A 36 3.29 11.58 11.92
CA SER A 36 4.12 10.38 11.78
C SER A 36 3.28 9.11 11.58
N PHE A 37 2.17 8.97 12.31
CA PHE A 37 1.24 7.84 12.10
C PHE A 37 0.58 7.89 10.74
N HIS A 38 0.18 9.09 10.29
CA HIS A 38 -0.41 9.26 8.97
C HIS A 38 0.58 8.88 7.87
N SER A 39 1.85 9.33 7.96
CA SER A 39 2.91 8.93 7.03
C SER A 39 3.18 7.42 7.05
N VAL A 40 3.26 6.77 8.22
CA VAL A 40 3.44 5.32 8.27
C VAL A 40 2.28 4.59 7.58
N TYR A 41 1.05 5.05 7.78
CA TYR A 41 -0.12 4.45 7.16
C TYR A 41 -0.12 4.62 5.64
N GLU A 42 -0.03 5.87 5.17
CA GLU A 42 -0.10 6.21 3.74
C GLU A 42 1.13 5.75 2.96
N ASP A 43 2.32 5.95 3.52
CA ASP A 43 3.57 5.67 2.78
C ASP A 43 4.00 4.21 2.91
N ARG A 44 3.60 3.46 3.96
CA ARG A 44 4.10 2.09 4.19
C ARG A 44 2.99 1.03 4.22
N VAL A 45 1.90 1.26 4.96
CA VAL A 45 0.85 0.23 5.14
C VAL A 45 0.06 0.04 3.85
N ILE A 46 -0.41 1.13 3.22
CA ILE A 46 -1.18 1.04 1.96
C ILE A 46 -0.32 0.44 0.84
N PRO A 47 0.93 0.91 0.57
CA PRO A 47 1.80 0.32 -0.44
C PRO A 47 2.10 -1.17 -0.25
N LEU A 48 2.31 -1.62 0.99
CA LEU A 48 2.51 -3.03 1.29
C LEU A 48 1.23 -3.85 1.04
N SER A 49 0.06 -3.27 1.32
CA SER A 49 -1.22 -3.90 1.00
C SER A 49 -1.40 -4.06 -0.51
N ASP A 50 -1.05 -3.05 -1.31
CA ASP A 50 -1.13 -3.12 -2.78
C ASP A 50 -0.21 -4.22 -3.33
N LEU A 51 1.05 -4.27 -2.89
CA LEU A 51 1.99 -5.31 -3.29
C LEU A 51 1.51 -6.71 -2.91
N LYS A 52 0.89 -6.86 -1.73
CA LYS A 52 0.28 -8.12 -1.34
C LYS A 52 -0.88 -8.50 -2.26
N SER A 53 -1.78 -7.57 -2.55
CA SER A 53 -2.92 -7.81 -3.45
C SER A 53 -2.44 -8.21 -4.85
N ILE A 54 -1.41 -7.55 -5.39
CA ILE A 54 -0.77 -7.93 -6.67
C ILE A 54 -0.26 -9.38 -6.60
N SER A 55 0.42 -9.75 -5.52
CA SER A 55 0.90 -11.12 -5.32
C SER A 55 -0.24 -12.13 -5.31
N ASP A 56 -1.33 -11.84 -4.59
CA ASP A 56 -2.49 -12.74 -4.49
C ASP A 56 -3.22 -12.86 -5.84
N LEU A 57 -3.35 -11.78 -6.60
CA LEU A 57 -3.94 -11.79 -7.95
C LEU A 57 -3.17 -12.72 -8.89
N TYR A 58 -1.83 -12.66 -8.90
CA TYR A 58 -1.04 -13.58 -9.71
C TYR A 58 -1.06 -15.01 -9.18
N ALA A 59 -0.94 -15.22 -7.86
CA ALA A 59 -0.89 -16.56 -7.28
C ALA A 59 -2.23 -17.31 -7.40
N VAL A 60 -3.35 -16.64 -7.10
CA VAL A 60 -4.67 -17.27 -7.03
C VAL A 60 -5.43 -17.08 -8.35
N SER A 61 -5.59 -15.84 -8.79
CA SER A 61 -6.46 -15.54 -9.94
C SER A 61 -5.83 -15.82 -11.30
N VAL A 62 -4.52 -16.10 -11.35
CA VAL A 62 -3.82 -16.53 -12.56
C VAL A 62 -3.31 -17.97 -12.44
N ILE A 63 -2.39 -18.25 -11.51
CA ILE A 63 -1.73 -19.56 -11.42
C ILE A 63 -2.70 -20.66 -10.92
N ASP A 64 -3.36 -20.45 -9.78
CA ASP A 64 -4.34 -21.41 -9.26
C ASP A 64 -5.55 -21.56 -10.20
N ALA A 65 -5.99 -20.46 -10.84
CA ALA A 65 -7.03 -20.51 -11.87
C ALA A 65 -6.62 -21.38 -13.07
N ALA A 66 -5.37 -21.31 -13.53
CA ALA A 66 -4.86 -22.16 -14.60
C ALA A 66 -4.87 -23.65 -14.20
N ASN A 67 -4.40 -23.96 -12.98
CA ASN A 67 -4.46 -25.32 -12.46
C ASN A 67 -5.90 -25.83 -12.35
N LYS A 68 -6.83 -24.99 -11.86
CA LYS A 68 -8.25 -25.32 -11.76
C LYS A 68 -8.88 -25.56 -13.13
N TYR A 69 -8.52 -24.76 -14.13
CA TYR A 69 -9.00 -24.94 -15.49
C TYR A 69 -8.51 -26.28 -16.08
N HIS A 70 -7.21 -26.56 -15.94
CA HIS A 70 -6.59 -27.78 -16.46
C HIS A 70 -7.23 -29.07 -15.90
N VAL A 71 -7.60 -29.07 -14.62
CA VAL A 71 -8.29 -30.23 -14.00
C VAL A 71 -9.82 -30.18 -14.12
N GLY A 72 -10.36 -29.27 -14.93
CA GLY A 72 -11.80 -29.18 -15.23
C GLY A 72 -12.67 -28.64 -14.09
N MET A 73 -12.10 -27.96 -13.10
CA MET A 73 -12.84 -27.36 -11.98
C MET A 73 -13.54 -26.04 -12.35
N ILE A 74 -13.08 -25.34 -13.39
CA ILE A 74 -13.70 -24.10 -13.88
C ILE A 74 -13.83 -24.13 -15.41
N GLU A 75 -14.83 -23.43 -15.93
CA GLU A 75 -15.03 -23.30 -17.37
C GLU A 75 -13.99 -22.38 -18.03
N GLN A 76 -13.68 -22.66 -19.30
CA GLN A 76 -12.71 -21.91 -20.09
C GLN A 76 -13.01 -20.40 -20.15
N ALA A 77 -14.28 -20.03 -20.35
CA ALA A 77 -14.69 -18.63 -20.41
C ALA A 77 -14.45 -17.90 -19.07
N ALA A 78 -14.72 -18.59 -17.95
CA ALA A 78 -14.47 -18.06 -16.61
C ALA A 78 -12.97 -17.90 -16.34
N PHE A 79 -12.15 -18.88 -16.74
CA PHE A 79 -10.69 -18.79 -16.64
C PHE A 79 -10.13 -17.60 -17.42
N TYR A 80 -10.45 -17.47 -18.71
CA TYR A 80 -9.92 -16.37 -19.53
C TYR A 80 -10.36 -14.99 -19.05
N SER A 81 -11.63 -14.84 -18.67
CA SER A 81 -12.14 -13.59 -18.11
C SER A 81 -11.44 -13.27 -16.78
N GLY A 82 -11.32 -14.25 -15.89
CA GLY A 82 -10.67 -14.10 -14.59
C GLY A 82 -9.21 -13.67 -14.69
N VAL A 83 -8.42 -14.30 -15.57
CA VAL A 83 -7.02 -13.92 -15.81
C VAL A 83 -6.93 -12.50 -16.35
N SER A 84 -7.77 -12.13 -17.32
CA SER A 84 -7.77 -10.77 -17.88
C SER A 84 -8.11 -9.71 -16.85
N VAL A 85 -9.10 -9.97 -15.98
CA VAL A 85 -9.48 -9.06 -14.89
C VAL A 85 -8.35 -8.95 -13.86
N ALA A 86 -7.79 -10.08 -13.43
CA ALA A 86 -6.73 -10.11 -12.43
C ALA A 86 -5.49 -9.34 -12.87
N MET A 87 -5.08 -9.49 -14.13
CA MET A 87 -3.94 -8.75 -14.68
C MET A 87 -4.21 -7.24 -14.74
N LYS A 88 -5.42 -6.83 -15.13
CA LYS A 88 -5.81 -5.41 -15.15
C LYS A 88 -5.79 -4.81 -13.74
N GLU A 89 -6.36 -5.50 -12.77
CA GLU A 89 -6.39 -5.05 -11.37
C GLU A 89 -4.98 -4.99 -10.77
N ALA A 90 -4.14 -5.99 -11.05
CA ALA A 90 -2.75 -5.99 -10.61
C ALA A 90 -1.97 -4.80 -11.20
N HIS A 91 -2.22 -4.45 -12.47
CA HIS A 91 -1.62 -3.28 -13.11
C HIS A 91 -2.06 -1.98 -12.43
N GLU A 92 -3.36 -1.82 -12.16
CA GLU A 92 -3.91 -0.63 -11.50
C GLU A 92 -3.33 -0.45 -10.08
N LEU A 93 -3.25 -1.52 -9.29
CA LEU A 93 -2.62 -1.53 -7.98
C LEU A 93 -1.13 -1.20 -8.07
N PHE A 94 -0.45 -1.67 -9.11
CA PHE A 94 0.96 -1.38 -9.29
C PHE A 94 1.22 0.10 -9.64
N LEU A 95 0.36 0.70 -10.47
CA LEU A 95 0.41 2.14 -10.73
C LEU A 95 0.12 2.95 -9.46
N HIS A 96 -0.80 2.48 -8.61
CA HIS A 96 -1.07 3.12 -7.32
C HIS A 96 0.16 3.06 -6.40
N TYR A 97 0.79 1.89 -6.28
CA TYR A 97 2.04 1.71 -5.55
C TYR A 97 3.15 2.66 -6.04
N LEU A 98 3.34 2.76 -7.37
CA LEU A 98 4.34 3.63 -7.98
C LEU A 98 4.09 5.12 -7.75
N ALA A 99 2.85 5.53 -7.48
CA ALA A 99 2.49 6.91 -7.17
C ALA A 99 2.79 7.32 -5.73
N THR A 100 3.20 6.38 -4.87
CA THR A 100 3.53 6.63 -3.45
C THR A 100 4.97 7.10 -3.27
N GLN A 101 5.35 7.47 -2.03
CA GLN A 101 6.73 7.83 -1.72
C GLN A 101 7.61 6.59 -1.61
N LEU A 102 8.41 6.35 -2.64
CA LEU A 102 9.38 5.25 -2.68
C LEU A 102 10.75 5.70 -2.18
N THR A 103 11.41 4.83 -1.42
CA THR A 103 12.85 4.97 -1.16
C THR A 103 13.65 4.59 -2.41
N ARG A 104 14.94 4.94 -2.46
CA ARG A 104 15.81 4.57 -3.60
C ARG A 104 15.92 3.05 -3.82
N GLU A 105 15.88 2.28 -2.73
CA GLU A 105 15.90 0.82 -2.82
C GLU A 105 14.58 0.30 -3.41
N GLU A 106 13.45 0.85 -2.95
CA GLU A 106 12.13 0.53 -3.46
C GLU A 106 11.97 0.91 -4.93
N GLU A 107 12.46 2.08 -5.37
CA GLU A 107 12.47 2.46 -6.79
C GLU A 107 13.24 1.44 -7.64
N GLY A 108 14.37 0.93 -7.13
CA GLY A 108 15.15 -0.10 -7.81
C GLY A 108 14.39 -1.42 -7.95
N LEU A 109 13.76 -1.88 -6.87
CA LEU A 109 12.95 -3.10 -6.85
C LEU A 109 11.69 -2.96 -7.70
N ALA A 110 11.03 -1.80 -7.64
CA ALA A 110 9.85 -1.48 -8.43
C ALA A 110 10.16 -1.53 -9.93
N LYS A 111 11.33 -1.03 -10.34
CA LYS A 111 11.78 -1.13 -11.73
C LYS A 111 12.01 -2.58 -12.17
N GLU A 112 12.59 -3.41 -11.30
CA GLU A 112 12.75 -4.84 -11.60
C GLU A 112 11.38 -5.53 -11.74
N LEU A 113 10.46 -5.23 -10.81
CA LEU A 113 9.11 -5.78 -10.82
C LEU A 113 8.33 -5.33 -12.07
N GLN A 114 8.42 -4.06 -12.47
CA GLN A 114 7.80 -3.54 -13.71
C GLN A 114 8.25 -4.36 -14.92
N LEU A 115 9.55 -4.65 -15.06
CA LEU A 115 10.04 -5.45 -16.18
C LEU A 115 9.43 -6.87 -16.22
N LYS A 116 9.20 -7.47 -15.05
CA LYS A 116 8.54 -8.78 -14.94
C LYS A 116 7.06 -8.68 -15.27
N ILE A 117 6.35 -7.67 -14.74
CA ILE A 117 4.94 -7.41 -15.03
C ILE A 117 4.74 -7.18 -16.53
N ASP A 118 5.54 -6.29 -17.14
CA ASP A 118 5.47 -6.00 -18.57
C ASP A 118 5.66 -7.26 -19.43
N LYS A 119 6.55 -8.16 -18.99
CA LYS A 119 6.75 -9.45 -19.67
C LYS A 119 5.49 -10.30 -19.60
N VAL A 120 4.91 -10.45 -18.41
CA VAL A 120 3.69 -11.24 -18.19
C VAL A 120 2.50 -10.64 -18.96
N GLU A 121 2.33 -9.33 -18.93
CA GLU A 121 1.28 -8.60 -19.66
C GLU A 121 1.39 -8.75 -21.18
N ARG A 122 2.60 -8.91 -21.71
CA ARG A 122 2.78 -9.23 -23.14
C ARG A 122 2.55 -10.70 -23.44
N GLU A 123 3.07 -11.61 -22.63
CA GLU A 123 3.15 -13.04 -22.97
C GLU A 123 1.87 -13.81 -22.67
N VAL A 124 1.21 -13.55 -21.52
CA VAL A 124 0.03 -14.32 -21.10
C VAL A 124 -1.12 -14.21 -22.09
N PRO A 125 -1.53 -13.00 -22.57
CA PRO A 125 -2.62 -12.91 -23.54
C PRO A 125 -2.33 -13.66 -24.84
N LEU A 126 -1.07 -13.67 -25.30
CA LEU A 126 -0.65 -14.41 -26.49
C LEU A 126 -0.76 -15.93 -26.28
N ILE A 127 -0.40 -16.42 -25.10
CA ILE A 127 -0.53 -17.84 -24.76
C ILE A 127 -2.00 -18.24 -24.69
N LEU A 128 -2.84 -17.43 -24.03
CA LEU A 128 -4.28 -17.68 -23.94
C LEU A 128 -4.97 -17.68 -25.31
N ASP A 129 -4.58 -16.78 -26.22
CA ASP A 129 -5.11 -16.75 -27.58
C ASP A 129 -4.69 -17.99 -28.39
N LYS A 130 -3.42 -18.40 -28.30
CA LYS A 130 -2.93 -19.63 -28.92
C LYS A 130 -3.66 -20.87 -28.42
N HIS A 131 -3.85 -20.97 -27.10
CA HIS A 131 -4.60 -22.06 -26.47
C HIS A 131 -6.05 -22.08 -26.96
N ARG A 132 -6.72 -20.92 -27.00
CA ARG A 132 -8.10 -20.80 -27.50
C ARG A 132 -8.22 -21.29 -28.95
N ASN A 133 -7.21 -21.04 -29.77
CA ASN A 133 -7.14 -21.45 -31.17
C ASN A 133 -6.60 -22.88 -31.36
N MET A 134 -6.49 -23.69 -30.30
CA MET A 134 -5.97 -25.06 -30.30
C MET A 134 -4.55 -25.20 -30.89
N MET A 135 -3.75 -24.12 -30.82
CA MET A 135 -2.36 -24.12 -31.29
C MET A 135 -1.37 -24.62 -30.23
N ILE A 136 -1.86 -24.87 -29.01
CA ILE A 136 -1.13 -25.44 -27.88
C ILE A 136 -2.13 -26.39 -27.18
N ASP A 137 -1.71 -27.61 -26.90
CA ASP A 137 -2.50 -28.62 -26.16
C ASP A 137 -2.22 -28.52 -24.64
N ASP A 138 -3.14 -29.04 -23.81
CA ASP A 138 -3.09 -29.00 -22.33
C ASP A 138 -1.83 -29.66 -21.71
#